data_AF-A0A182SLD3-F1
#
_entry.id   AF-A0A182SLD3-F1
#
_cell.length_a   1.000
_cell.length_b   1.000
_cell.length_c   1.000
_cell.angle_alpha   90.00
_cell.angle_beta   90.00
_cell.angle_gamma   90.00
#
_symmetry.space_group_name_H-M   'P 1'
#
loop_
_entity.id
_entity.type
_entity.pdbx_description
1 polymer ?
#
loop_
_entity_poly.entity_id
_entity_poly.type
_entity_poly.pdbx_seq_one_letter_code
_entity_poly.pdbx_strand_id
1 'polypeptide(L)'
;STRILFASWWIFITILTSFYTANLTAFLTLSKFTLPINNAEDVRRKEKQFVTIRGGAVEYAIKNRDETLNALSVLVDKRLVDFTTNVNDSDTLADKVAKQNYVFVRDRPAIDHMIYADYLVRRKINTLIERLHCPYATATTPFLKRNRAFGYPLT
;
A
#
# COMPACT_ATOMS: atom_id res chain seq x y z
N SER A 1 1.85 61.15 -16.02
CA SER A 1 2.68 59.96 -16.32
C SER A 1 2.92 59.04 -15.12
N THR A 2 3.17 59.55 -13.91
CA THR A 2 3.45 58.70 -12.71
C THR A 2 2.30 57.77 -12.30
N ARG A 3 1.04 58.21 -12.41
CA ARG A 3 -0.14 57.40 -12.03
C ARG A 3 -0.29 56.10 -12.83
N ILE A 4 0.06 56.12 -14.11
CA ILE A 4 -0.01 54.94 -14.99
C ILE A 4 1.07 53.93 -14.59
N LEU A 5 2.27 54.40 -14.23
CA LEU A 5 3.35 53.55 -13.72
C LEU A 5 3.00 52.90 -12.38
N PHE A 6 2.36 53.64 -11.47
CA PHE A 6 1.87 53.06 -10.22
C PHE A 6 0.77 52.02 -10.47
N ALA A 7 -0.18 52.30 -11.37
CA ALA A 7 -1.24 51.35 -11.70
C ALA A 7 -0.69 50.06 -12.33
N SER A 8 0.25 50.16 -13.28
CA SER A 8 0.88 48.98 -13.90
C SER A 8 1.71 48.19 -12.89
N TRP A 9 2.39 48.88 -11.96
CA TRP A 9 3.12 48.24 -10.86
C TRP A 9 2.20 47.45 -9.92
N TRP A 10 1.08 48.04 -9.50
CA TRP A 10 0.09 47.35 -8.66
C TRP A 10 -0.54 46.15 -9.38
N ILE A 11 -0.79 46.26 -10.68
CA ILE A 11 -1.26 45.14 -11.51
C ILE A 11 -0.19 44.03 -11.56
N PHE A 12 1.08 44.38 -11.74
CA PHE A 12 2.17 43.40 -11.74
C PHE A 12 2.28 42.64 -10.41
N ILE A 13 2.23 43.35 -9.27
CA ILE A 13 2.29 42.74 -7.94
C ILE A 13 1.08 41.84 -7.66
N THR A 14 -0.12 42.27 -8.03
CA THR A 14 -1.34 41.47 -7.84
C THR A 14 -1.35 40.20 -8.69
N ILE A 15 -0.87 40.27 -9.94
CA ILE A 15 -0.73 39.09 -10.80
C ILE A 15 0.29 38.11 -10.21
N LEU A 16 1.45 38.59 -9.77
CA LEU A 16 2.51 37.75 -9.21
C LEU A 16 2.05 37.02 -7.93
N THR A 17 1.43 37.76 -7.00
CA THR A 17 0.89 37.20 -5.75
C THR A 17 -0.26 36.21 -6.02
N SER A 18 -1.10 36.46 -7.02
CA SER A 18 -2.16 35.54 -7.43
C SER A 18 -1.59 34.22 -7.95
N PHE A 19 -0.59 34.24 -8.83
CA PHE A 19 0.05 33.01 -9.32
C PHE A 19 0.76 32.23 -8.21
N TYR A 20 1.45 32.93 -7.30
CA TYR A 20 2.08 32.30 -6.14
C TYR A 20 1.03 31.60 -5.26
N THR A 21 -0.06 32.29 -4.94
CA THR A 21 -1.16 31.76 -4.13
C THR A 21 -1.86 30.59 -4.83
N ALA A 22 -2.07 30.68 -6.15
CA ALA A 22 -2.67 29.60 -6.94
C ALA A 22 -1.79 28.33 -6.95
N ASN A 23 -0.49 28.47 -7.15
CA ASN A 23 0.45 27.34 -7.13
C ASN A 23 0.56 26.71 -5.74
N LEU A 24 0.63 27.54 -4.69
CA LEU A 24 0.61 27.06 -3.31
C LEU A 24 -0.69 26.32 -2.99
N THR A 25 -1.84 26.88 -3.36
CA THR A 25 -3.15 26.24 -3.16
C THR A 25 -3.25 24.93 -3.93
N ALA A 26 -2.74 24.88 -5.17
CA ALA A 26 -2.66 23.66 -5.94
C ALA A 26 -1.80 22.61 -5.23
N PHE A 27 -0.67 22.99 -4.63
CA PHE A 27 0.16 22.07 -3.86
C PHE A 27 -0.53 21.58 -2.58
N LEU A 28 -1.20 22.47 -1.84
CA LEU A 28 -1.89 22.13 -0.58
C LEU A 28 -3.15 21.28 -0.79
N THR A 29 -3.87 21.50 -1.88
CA THR A 29 -5.06 20.71 -2.25
C THR A 29 -4.71 19.38 -2.90
N LEU A 30 -3.49 19.25 -3.45
CA LEU A 30 -2.99 17.99 -3.98
C LEU A 30 -2.58 17.06 -2.84
N SER A 31 -3.55 16.32 -2.29
CA SER A 31 -3.27 15.23 -1.35
C SER A 31 -2.61 14.07 -2.08
N LYS A 32 -1.26 14.03 -2.10
CA LYS A 32 -0.53 12.83 -2.56
C LYS A 32 -0.43 11.83 -1.41
N PHE A 33 -1.34 10.88 -1.38
CA PHE A 33 -1.16 9.69 -0.56
C PHE A 33 -0.04 8.84 -1.18
N THR A 34 1.14 8.84 -0.59
CA THR A 34 2.23 7.96 -0.98
C THR A 34 2.21 6.72 -0.10
N LEU A 35 1.99 5.56 -0.71
CA LEU A 35 2.12 4.31 0.02
C LEU A 35 3.56 4.19 0.50
N PRO A 36 3.80 3.87 1.79
CA PRO A 36 5.15 3.72 2.30
C PRO A 36 5.87 2.54 1.64
N ILE A 37 5.15 1.55 1.11
CA ILE A 37 5.70 0.33 0.54
C ILE A 37 4.91 0.01 -0.73
N ASN A 38 5.57 0.04 -1.89
CA ASN A 38 4.97 -0.37 -3.15
C ASN A 38 5.59 -1.65 -3.71
N ASN A 39 6.89 -1.87 -3.48
CA ASN A 39 7.64 -2.98 -4.04
C ASN A 39 8.33 -3.82 -2.97
N ALA A 40 8.71 -5.05 -3.33
CA ALA A 40 9.49 -5.95 -2.47
C ALA A 40 10.82 -5.32 -2.02
N GLU A 41 11.47 -4.56 -2.90
CA GLU A 41 12.71 -3.87 -2.58
C GLU A 41 12.53 -2.80 -1.49
N ASP A 42 11.36 -2.13 -1.45
CA ASP A 42 11.06 -1.15 -0.39
C ASP A 42 10.89 -1.86 0.96
N VAL A 43 10.29 -3.04 0.97
CA VAL A 43 10.18 -3.88 2.18
C VAL A 43 11.56 -4.24 2.71
N ARG A 44 12.47 -4.63 1.80
CA ARG A 44 13.86 -4.96 2.13
C ARG A 44 14.62 -3.75 2.68
N ARG A 45 14.57 -2.62 1.98
CA ARG A 45 15.30 -1.40 2.36
C ARG A 45 14.81 -0.80 3.67
N LYS A 46 13.50 -0.84 3.93
CA LYS A 46 12.89 -0.31 5.15
C LYS A 46 12.85 -1.33 6.29
N GLU A 47 13.34 -2.55 6.05
CA GLU A 47 13.32 -3.68 7.00
C GLU A 47 11.95 -3.86 7.65
N LYS A 48 10.89 -3.69 6.84
CA LYS A 48 9.52 -3.75 7.37
C LYS A 48 9.11 -5.20 7.61
N GLN A 49 8.55 -5.44 8.79
CA GLN A 49 8.00 -6.74 9.13
C GLN A 49 6.80 -7.09 8.24
N PHE A 50 6.81 -8.30 7.71
CA PHE A 50 5.72 -8.79 6.88
C PHE A 50 5.32 -10.22 7.26
N VAL A 51 4.05 -10.52 7.00
CA VAL A 51 3.46 -11.83 7.26
C VAL A 51 2.94 -12.41 5.95
N THR A 52 3.24 -13.69 5.71
CA THR A 52 2.75 -14.46 4.57
C THR A 52 2.35 -15.84 5.06
N ILE A 53 1.42 -16.49 4.37
CA ILE A 53 1.09 -17.89 4.67
C ILE A 53 2.29 -18.81 4.46
N ARG A 54 2.41 -19.76 5.38
CA ARG A 54 3.33 -20.88 5.30
C ARG A 54 2.93 -21.84 4.17
N GLY A 55 3.92 -22.35 3.43
CA GLY A 55 3.76 -23.25 2.28
C GLY A 55 3.25 -22.55 1.01
N GLY A 56 3.10 -21.22 1.03
CA GLY A 56 2.64 -20.46 -0.13
C GLY A 56 3.73 -20.21 -1.18
N ALA A 57 3.31 -19.78 -2.37
CA ALA A 57 4.21 -19.42 -3.47
C ALA A 57 5.22 -18.30 -3.09
N VAL A 58 4.82 -17.40 -2.18
CA VAL A 58 5.68 -16.32 -1.68
C VAL A 58 6.83 -16.86 -0.83
N GLU A 59 6.56 -17.79 0.10
CA GLU A 59 7.60 -18.43 0.89
C GLU A 59 8.58 -19.19 -0.01
N TYR A 60 8.06 -19.92 -1.00
CA TYR A 60 8.87 -20.62 -2.00
C TYR A 60 9.79 -19.65 -2.76
N ALA A 61 9.24 -18.52 -3.24
CA ALA A 61 10.00 -17.52 -3.98
C ALA A 61 11.07 -16.79 -3.15
N ILE A 62 10.91 -16.74 -1.82
CA ILE A 62 11.91 -16.16 -0.91
C ILE A 62 13.02 -17.16 -0.60
N LYS A 63 12.69 -18.46 -0.48
CA LYS A 63 13.66 -19.50 -0.12
C LYS A 63 14.49 -20.01 -1.29
N ASN A 64 13.95 -19.97 -2.51
CA ASN A 64 14.64 -20.48 -3.68
C ASN A 64 15.57 -19.41 -4.28
N ARG A 65 16.83 -19.78 -4.55
CA ARG A 65 17.87 -18.84 -5.00
C ARG A 65 17.66 -18.30 -6.40
N ASP A 66 17.03 -19.09 -7.26
CA ASP A 66 16.81 -18.74 -8.68
C ASP A 66 15.64 -17.75 -8.87
N GLU A 67 14.93 -17.44 -7.79
CA GLU A 67 13.75 -16.59 -7.80
C GLU A 67 14.08 -15.12 -7.51
N THR A 68 13.30 -14.22 -8.10
CA THR A 68 13.52 -12.77 -7.98
C THR A 68 13.35 -12.23 -6.56
N LEU A 69 12.59 -12.94 -5.72
CA LEU A 69 12.34 -12.57 -4.32
C LEU A 69 13.32 -13.17 -3.33
N ASN A 70 14.32 -13.92 -3.79
CA ASN A 70 15.37 -14.47 -2.93
C ASN A 70 16.12 -13.38 -2.14
N ALA A 71 16.18 -12.15 -2.67
CA ALA A 71 16.76 -11.01 -1.96
C ALA A 71 16.09 -10.71 -0.60
N LEU A 72 14.85 -11.15 -0.40
CA LEU A 72 14.13 -11.03 0.87
C LEU A 72 14.51 -12.09 1.90
N SER A 73 15.29 -13.11 1.53
CA SER A 73 15.78 -14.15 2.47
C SER A 73 16.54 -13.54 3.66
N VAL A 74 17.25 -12.44 3.45
CA VAL A 74 17.95 -11.70 4.52
C VAL A 74 16.97 -11.22 5.61
N LEU A 75 15.73 -10.87 5.25
CA LEU A 75 14.70 -10.49 6.23
C LEU A 75 14.22 -11.70 7.05
N VAL A 76 14.25 -12.90 6.45
CA VAL A 76 13.91 -14.15 7.15
C VAL A 76 14.96 -14.43 8.22
N ASP A 77 16.24 -14.28 7.88
CA ASP A 77 17.34 -14.47 8.84
C ASP A 77 17.27 -13.46 10.01
N LYS A 78 16.83 -12.23 9.72
CA LYS A 78 16.56 -11.19 10.72
C LYS A 78 15.28 -11.39 11.55
N ARG A 79 14.52 -12.47 11.31
CA ARG A 79 13.21 -12.74 11.95
C ARG A 79 12.18 -11.63 11.75
N LEU A 80 12.24 -10.92 10.62
CA LEU A 80 11.27 -9.90 10.23
C LEU A 80 10.11 -10.47 9.40
N VAL A 81 10.20 -11.75 9.04
CA VAL A 81 9.18 -12.46 8.27
C VAL A 81 8.46 -13.45 9.17
N ASP A 82 7.14 -13.30 9.26
CA ASP A 82 6.28 -14.24 9.96
C ASP A 82 5.57 -15.16 8.95
N PHE A 83 5.83 -16.46 9.04
CA PHE A 83 5.17 -17.46 8.21
C PHE A 83 3.97 -18.02 8.98
N THR A 84 2.81 -17.39 8.79
CA THR A 84 1.59 -17.76 9.51
C THR A 84 1.06 -19.10 9.02
N THR A 85 0.70 -19.97 9.96
CA THR A 85 -0.05 -21.21 9.71
C THR A 85 -1.55 -21.02 9.84
N ASN A 86 -2.00 -19.79 10.12
CA ASN A 86 -3.42 -19.51 10.27
C ASN A 86 -4.13 -19.69 8.92
N VAL A 87 -5.24 -20.42 8.95
CA VAL A 87 -6.08 -20.65 7.78
C VAL A 87 -6.96 -19.43 7.51
N ASN A 88 -7.32 -18.69 8.55
CA ASN A 88 -8.17 -17.52 8.46
C ASN A 88 -7.35 -16.26 8.16
N ASP A 89 -7.31 -15.87 6.88
CA ASP A 89 -6.63 -14.65 6.46
C ASP A 89 -7.21 -13.39 7.18
N SER A 90 -8.52 -13.36 7.49
CA SER A 90 -9.16 -12.24 8.19
C SER A 90 -8.62 -12.02 9.61
N ASP A 91 -8.32 -13.09 10.34
CA ASP A 91 -7.75 -13.00 11.69
C ASP A 91 -6.33 -12.46 11.62
N THR A 92 -5.56 -12.87 10.60
CA THR A 92 -4.21 -12.34 10.38
C THR A 92 -4.24 -10.85 10.03
N LEU A 93 -5.23 -10.40 9.25
CA LEU A 93 -5.42 -8.97 8.95
C LEU A 93 -5.71 -8.18 10.24
N ALA A 94 -6.64 -8.65 11.06
CA ALA A 94 -7.02 -7.95 12.28
C ALA A 94 -5.91 -7.95 13.35
N ASP A 95 -5.20 -9.05 13.53
CA ASP A 95 -4.20 -9.16 14.60
C ASP A 95 -2.83 -8.64 14.19
N LYS A 96 -2.31 -9.04 13.02
CA LYS A 96 -0.96 -8.70 12.58
C LYS A 96 -0.92 -7.33 11.91
N VAL A 97 -1.85 -7.05 10.98
CA VAL A 97 -1.81 -5.78 10.24
C VAL A 97 -2.36 -4.65 11.09
N ALA A 98 -3.56 -4.79 11.66
CA ALA A 98 -4.19 -3.69 12.36
C ALA A 98 -3.55 -3.39 13.73
N LYS A 99 -3.12 -4.39 14.51
CA LYS A 99 -2.51 -4.15 15.83
C LYS A 99 -0.99 -4.04 15.79
N GLN A 100 -0.32 -4.93 15.05
CA GLN A 100 1.14 -5.03 15.06
C GLN A 100 1.81 -4.27 13.91
N ASN A 101 1.04 -3.64 13.01
CA ASN A 101 1.54 -2.87 11.88
C ASN A 101 2.47 -3.69 10.94
N TYR A 102 2.15 -4.97 10.77
CA TYR A 102 2.80 -5.85 9.79
C TYR A 102 2.26 -5.58 8.38
N VAL A 103 3.10 -5.80 7.37
CA VAL A 103 2.64 -5.85 5.98
C VAL A 103 2.11 -7.25 5.69
N PHE A 104 0.86 -7.37 5.27
CA PHE A 104 0.34 -8.67 4.86
C PHE A 104 0.60 -8.93 3.38
N VAL A 105 1.28 -10.04 3.11
CA VAL A 105 1.69 -10.45 1.78
C VAL A 105 0.85 -11.65 1.37
N ARG A 106 -0.06 -11.43 0.42
CA ARG A 106 -1.04 -12.42 -0.04
C ARG A 106 -1.37 -12.19 -1.52
N ASP A 107 -2.06 -13.15 -2.13
CA ASP A 107 -2.56 -13.02 -3.50
C ASP A 107 -3.52 -11.82 -3.60
N ARG A 108 -3.36 -11.03 -4.66
CA ARG A 108 -4.22 -9.86 -4.91
C ARG A 108 -5.73 -10.15 -4.81
N PRO A 109 -6.30 -11.19 -5.47
CA PRO A 109 -7.72 -11.48 -5.32
C PRO A 109 -8.14 -11.83 -3.88
N ALA A 110 -7.25 -12.46 -3.09
CA ALA A 110 -7.53 -12.75 -1.69
C ALA A 110 -7.58 -11.47 -0.85
N ILE A 111 -6.62 -10.54 -1.05
CA ILE A 111 -6.60 -9.23 -0.40
C ILE A 111 -7.84 -8.42 -0.77
N ASP A 112 -8.16 -8.31 -2.07
CA ASP A 112 -9.26 -7.50 -2.58
C ASP A 112 -10.60 -7.99 -1.98
N HIS A 113 -10.83 -9.30 -1.98
CA HIS A 113 -12.01 -9.90 -1.37
C HIS A 113 -12.09 -9.64 0.14
N MET A 114 -10.97 -9.80 0.84
CA MET A 114 -10.94 -9.71 2.30
C MET A 114 -11.08 -8.27 2.81
N ILE A 115 -10.46 -7.30 2.15
CA ILE A 115 -10.63 -5.87 2.45
C ILE A 115 -12.08 -5.45 2.17
N TYR A 116 -12.66 -5.92 1.06
CA TYR A 116 -14.05 -5.63 0.74
C TYR A 116 -15.02 -6.22 1.79
N ALA A 117 -14.76 -7.43 2.27
CA ALA A 117 -15.54 -8.03 3.34
C ALA A 117 -15.46 -7.21 4.66
N ASP A 118 -14.26 -6.77 5.06
CA ASP A 118 -14.07 -5.89 6.22
C ASP A 118 -14.79 -4.54 6.05
N TYR A 119 -14.73 -3.94 4.86
CA TYR A 119 -15.48 -2.73 4.51
C TYR A 119 -16.99 -2.89 4.74
N LEU A 120 -17.59 -3.98 4.25
CA LEU A 120 -19.03 -4.24 4.41
C LEU A 120 -19.44 -4.34 5.88
N VAL A 121 -18.60 -4.94 6.73
CA VAL A 121 -18.85 -5.04 8.17
C VAL A 121 -18.76 -3.65 8.83
N ARG A 122 -17.70 -2.88 8.55
CA ARG A 122 -17.50 -1.54 9.14
C ARG A 122 -18.59 -0.55 8.73
N ARG A 123 -19.02 -0.61 7.47
CA ARG A 123 -20.11 0.20 6.94
C ARG A 123 -21.43 -0.05 7.66
N LYS A 124 -21.70 -1.31 8.08
CA LYS A 124 -22.90 -1.65 8.85
C LYS A 124 -22.83 -1.11 10.28
N ILE A 125 -21.64 -1.10 10.90
CA ILE A 125 -21.44 -0.64 12.28
C ILE A 125 -21.54 0.88 12.38
N ASN A 126 -20.95 1.61 11.43
CA ASN A 126 -20.95 3.06 11.43
C ASN A 126 -21.39 3.56 10.06
N THR A 127 -22.56 4.18 9.95
CA THR A 127 -23.10 4.66 8.67
C THR A 127 -22.66 6.09 8.33
N LEU A 128 -22.13 6.84 9.30
CA LEU A 128 -21.93 8.28 9.21
C LEU A 128 -20.49 8.68 8.84
N ILE A 129 -19.49 7.89 9.25
CA ILE A 129 -18.07 8.24 9.05
C ILE A 129 -17.42 7.31 8.03
N GLU A 130 -17.35 7.76 6.78
CA GLU A 130 -16.78 6.99 5.65
C GLU A 130 -15.29 6.66 5.84
N ARG A 131 -14.52 7.56 6.47
CA ARG A 131 -13.08 7.36 6.73
C ARG A 131 -12.79 6.12 7.59
N LEU A 132 -13.75 5.68 8.40
CA LEU A 132 -13.58 4.49 9.25
C LEU A 132 -13.88 3.18 8.50
N HIS A 133 -14.43 3.24 7.29
CA HIS A 133 -14.79 2.06 6.51
C HIS A 133 -13.59 1.43 5.80
N CYS A 134 -12.58 2.24 5.46
CA CYS A 134 -11.44 1.82 4.64
C CYS A 134 -10.10 2.11 5.33
N PRO A 135 -9.70 1.33 6.36
CA PRO A 135 -8.45 1.56 7.09
C PRO A 135 -7.20 1.02 6.37
N TYR A 136 -7.36 0.14 5.37
CA TYR A 136 -6.25 -0.54 4.71
C TYR A 136 -5.98 0.01 3.31
N ALA A 137 -4.70 0.06 2.94
CA ALA A 137 -4.25 0.43 1.60
C ALA A 137 -3.53 -0.76 0.94
N THR A 138 -3.73 -0.92 -0.37
CA THR A 138 -3.12 -1.99 -1.17
C THR A 138 -2.11 -1.42 -2.15
N ALA A 139 -0.98 -2.11 -2.34
CA ALA A 139 0.00 -1.75 -3.36
C ALA A 139 -0.63 -1.74 -4.78
N THR A 140 -0.28 -0.75 -5.58
CA THR A 140 -0.75 -0.63 -6.96
C THR A 140 -0.07 -1.64 -7.87
N THR A 141 1.23 -1.88 -7.65
CA THR A 141 2.06 -2.79 -8.43
C THR A 141 2.15 -4.18 -7.76
N PRO A 142 2.04 -5.28 -8.52
CA PRO A 142 2.29 -6.61 -7.98
C PRO A 142 3.80 -6.83 -7.79
N PHE A 143 4.21 -7.30 -6.62
CA PHE A 143 5.60 -7.62 -6.33
C PHE A 143 6.04 -9.00 -6.88
N LEU A 144 5.10 -9.88 -7.20
CA LEU A 144 5.32 -11.20 -7.82
C LEU A 144 4.19 -11.53 -8.79
N LYS A 145 4.53 -12.06 -9.96
CA LYS A 145 3.56 -12.58 -10.94
C LYS A 145 3.81 -14.07 -11.15
N ARG A 146 2.75 -14.88 -11.08
CA ARG A 146 2.78 -16.33 -11.32
C ARG A 146 1.58 -16.75 -12.15
N ASN A 147 1.81 -17.69 -13.06
CA ASN A 147 0.74 -18.32 -13.82
C ASN A 147 0.07 -19.40 -12.96
N ARG A 148 -1.25 -19.54 -13.09
CA ARG A 148 -2.03 -20.62 -12.47
C ARG A 148 -2.30 -21.70 -13.52
N ALA A 149 -2.32 -22.95 -13.09
CA ALA A 149 -2.59 -24.11 -13.95
C ALA A 149 -3.50 -25.11 -13.24
N PHE A 150 -4.16 -25.97 -14.01
CA PHE A 150 -4.94 -27.10 -13.50
C PHE A 150 -4.09 -28.37 -13.49
N GLY A 151 -4.30 -29.22 -12.49
CA GLY A 151 -3.75 -30.57 -12.43
C GLY A 151 -4.88 -31.58 -12.22
N TYR A 152 -4.87 -32.66 -12.99
CA TYR A 152 -5.83 -33.76 -12.90
C TYR A 152 -5.07 -35.08 -12.82
N PRO A 153 -5.62 -36.11 -12.13
CA PRO A 153 -5.00 -37.42 -12.12
C PRO A 153 -5.04 -38.05 -13.51
N LEU A 154 -3.98 -38.77 -13.87
CA LEU A 154 -4.01 -39.70 -15.01
C LEU A 154 -4.82 -40.92 -14.56
N THR A 155 -6.09 -40.98 -14.94
CA THR A 155 -6.90 -42.22 -14.90
C THR A 155 -6.43 -43.19 -15.95
#